data_AF-A0A968WJ39-F1
#
_entry.id   AF-A0A968WJ39-F1
#
_cell.length_a   1.000
_cell.length_b   1.000
_cell.length_c   1.000
_cell.angle_alpha   90.00
_cell.angle_beta   90.00
_cell.angle_gamma   90.00
#
_symmetry.space_group_name_H-M   'P 1'
#
loop_
_entity.id
_entity.type
_entity.pdbx_description
1 polymer ?
#
loop_
_entity_poly.entity_id
_entity_poly.type
_entity_poly.pdbx_seq_one_letter_code
_entity_poly.pdbx_strand_id
1 'polypeptide(L)'
;MKNKNTPPRLTLRFFRWFCHPRLMNHIEGDLMELYTERLLTEGKRKADLKFIVDVLLLFRPGIIKPVEGYKTLNTYGMYKSYFKVGWRNLLRNKGYSFINIGGLAIGMIVAMLNGLWIAHEFRGTSLRQL
;
A
#
# COMPACT_ATOMS: atom_id res chain seq x y z
N MET A 1 -4.38 19.52 -41.50
CA MET A 1 -3.64 18.25 -41.54
C MET A 1 -3.97 17.45 -40.28
N LYS A 2 -4.78 16.38 -40.35
CA LYS A 2 -5.10 15.55 -39.17
C LYS A 2 -3.81 14.85 -38.72
N ASN A 3 -3.31 15.16 -37.53
CA ASN A 3 -2.12 14.54 -36.95
C ASN A 3 -2.32 13.01 -36.94
N LYS A 4 -1.62 12.30 -37.83
CA LYS A 4 -1.82 10.87 -38.08
C LYS A 4 -1.13 9.98 -37.05
N ASN A 5 -0.57 10.56 -35.98
CA ASN A 5 0.28 9.85 -35.03
C ASN A 5 -0.42 9.54 -33.70
N THR A 6 -1.74 9.68 -33.64
CA THR A 6 -2.51 9.39 -32.44
C THR A 6 -3.08 7.98 -32.46
N PRO A 7 -3.07 7.27 -31.31
CA PRO A 7 -3.69 5.95 -31.16
C PRO A 7 -5.20 5.98 -31.43
N PRO A 8 -5.80 4.81 -31.69
CA PRO A 8 -7.24 4.72 -31.90
C PRO A 8 -8.01 5.19 -30.65
N ARG A 9 -8.75 6.29 -30.76
CA ARG A 9 -9.45 6.90 -29.61
C ARG A 9 -10.54 5.98 -29.02
N LEU A 10 -11.15 5.15 -29.86
CA LEU A 10 -12.19 4.22 -29.44
C LEU A 10 -11.65 3.10 -28.54
N THR A 11 -10.47 2.56 -28.87
CA THR A 11 -9.83 1.49 -28.09
C THR A 11 -9.36 2.00 -26.74
N LEU A 12 -8.82 3.23 -26.67
CA LEU A 12 -8.50 3.89 -25.40
C LEU A 12 -9.75 4.13 -24.54
N ARG A 13 -10.86 4.57 -25.13
CA ARG A 13 -12.13 4.72 -24.39
C ARG A 13 -12.65 3.39 -23.87
N PHE A 14 -12.57 2.34 -24.68
CA PHE A 14 -12.95 0.99 -24.27
C PHE A 14 -12.07 0.51 -23.11
N PHE A 15 -10.75 0.67 -23.22
CA PHE A 15 -9.77 0.36 -22.17
C PHE A 15 -10.11 1.05 -20.83
N ARG A 16 -10.29 2.37 -20.85
CA ARG A 16 -10.60 3.15 -19.64
C ARG A 16 -11.95 2.80 -19.02
N TRP A 17 -12.89 2.26 -19.80
CA TRP A 17 -14.19 1.85 -19.28
C TRP A 17 -14.12 0.56 -18.48
N PHE A 18 -13.34 -0.45 -18.92
CA PHE A 18 -13.26 -1.74 -18.22
C PHE A 18 -12.15 -1.80 -17.16
N CYS A 19 -11.05 -1.05 -17.33
CA CYS A 19 -9.88 -1.13 -16.47
C CYS A 19 -10.10 -0.47 -15.09
N HIS A 20 -9.55 -1.07 -14.04
CA HIS A 20 -9.61 -0.51 -12.69
C HIS A 20 -8.87 0.85 -12.61
N PRO A 21 -9.45 1.90 -11.99
CA PRO A 21 -8.82 3.23 -11.89
C PRO A 21 -7.44 3.29 -11.22
N ARG A 22 -7.04 2.26 -10.44
CA ARG A 22 -5.72 2.20 -9.79
C ARG A 22 -4.63 1.73 -10.74
N LEU A 23 -4.94 0.80 -11.64
CA LEU A 23 -3.99 0.24 -12.61
C LEU A 23 -4.03 0.98 -13.95
N MET A 24 -5.13 1.69 -14.23
CA MET A 24 -5.37 2.40 -15.49
C MET A 24 -4.19 3.28 -15.92
N ASN A 25 -3.66 4.12 -15.03
CA ASN A 25 -2.60 5.06 -15.39
C ASN A 25 -1.30 4.37 -15.79
N HIS A 26 -0.93 3.27 -15.11
CA HIS A 26 0.30 2.53 -15.41
C HIS A 26 0.18 1.76 -16.72
N ILE A 27 -0.91 0.99 -16.88
CA ILE A 27 -1.15 0.20 -18.09
C ILE A 27 -1.35 1.09 -19.33
N GLU A 28 -2.03 2.24 -19.16
CA GLU A 28 -2.18 3.22 -20.25
C GLU A 28 -0.81 3.78 -20.67
N GLY A 29 0.07 4.06 -19.71
CA GLY A 29 1.45 4.49 -19.98
C GLY A 29 2.21 3.49 -20.85
N ASP A 30 2.28 2.23 -20.42
CA ASP A 30 2.99 1.16 -21.13
C ASP A 30 2.45 0.95 -22.56
N LEU A 31 1.12 0.97 -22.71
CA LEU A 31 0.47 0.85 -24.02
C LEU A 31 0.82 2.00 -24.96
N MET A 32 0.92 3.22 -24.43
CA MET A 32 1.26 4.41 -25.22
C MET A 32 2.73 4.44 -25.63
N GLU A 33 3.63 3.99 -24.75
CA GLU A 33 5.05 3.84 -25.05
C GLU A 33 5.27 2.83 -26.18
N LEU A 34 4.71 1.63 -26.04
CA LEU A 34 4.76 0.58 -27.06
C LEU A 34 4.13 1.01 -28.39
N TYR A 35 3.02 1.76 -28.35
CA TYR A 35 2.40 2.30 -29.56
C TYR A 35 3.31 3.28 -30.28
N THR A 36 3.94 4.20 -29.53
CA THR A 36 4.79 5.24 -30.10
C THR A 36 6.05 4.64 -30.73
N GLU A 37 6.65 3.64 -30.08
CA GLU A 37 7.79 2.91 -30.62
C GLU A 37 7.44 2.17 -31.93
N ARG A 38 6.29 1.48 -31.96
CA ARG A 38 5.79 0.78 -33.17
C ARG A 38 5.39 1.74 -34.28
N LEU A 39 4.92 2.93 -33.93
CA LEU A 39 4.57 3.96 -34.90
C LEU A 39 5.81 4.44 -35.67
N LEU A 40 6.95 4.57 -34.98
CA LEU A 40 8.23 4.98 -35.57
C LEU A 40 8.88 3.86 -36.39
N THR A 41 8.79 2.61 -35.95
CA THR A 41 9.48 1.46 -36.58
C THR A 41 8.69 0.79 -37.70
N GLU A 42 7.39 0.57 -37.52
CA GLU A 42 6.56 -0.25 -38.42
C GLU A 42 5.47 0.56 -39.16
N GLY A 43 5.27 1.81 -38.76
CA GLY A 43 4.27 2.71 -39.32
C GLY A 43 2.86 2.52 -38.77
N LYS A 44 2.00 3.50 -39.07
CA LYS A 44 0.68 3.69 -38.45
C LYS A 44 -0.23 2.46 -38.46
N ARG A 45 -0.39 1.79 -39.61
CA ARG A 45 -1.39 0.72 -39.76
C ARG A 45 -1.06 -0.50 -38.88
N LYS A 46 0.22 -0.88 -38.81
CA LYS A 46 0.68 -1.99 -37.97
C LYS A 46 0.62 -1.63 -36.50
N ALA A 47 1.02 -0.41 -36.14
CA ALA A 47 0.93 0.10 -34.77
C ALA A 47 -0.52 0.08 -34.25
N ASP A 48 -1.48 0.55 -35.07
CA ASP A 48 -2.90 0.57 -34.72
C ASP A 48 -3.47 -0.85 -34.51
N LEU A 49 -3.14 -1.81 -35.38
CA LEU A 49 -3.59 -3.20 -35.26
C LEU A 49 -3.02 -3.88 -34.01
N LYS A 50 -1.71 -3.76 -33.77
CA LYS A 50 -1.06 -4.33 -32.59
C LYS A 50 -1.61 -3.72 -31.30
N PHE A 51 -1.89 -2.41 -31.29
CA PHE A 51 -2.52 -1.76 -30.14
C PHE A 51 -3.90 -2.32 -29.82
N ILE A 52 -4.72 -2.58 -30.83
CA ILE A 52 -6.04 -3.22 -30.64
C ILE A 52 -5.88 -4.61 -30.03
N VAL A 53 -4.94 -5.41 -30.55
CA VAL A 53 -4.67 -6.76 -30.05
C VAL A 53 -4.20 -6.72 -28.60
N ASP A 54 -3.28 -5.82 -28.24
CA ASP A 54 -2.78 -5.68 -26.87
C ASP A 54 -3.90 -5.31 -25.90
N VAL A 55 -4.75 -4.34 -26.26
CA VAL A 55 -5.91 -3.94 -25.44
C VAL A 55 -6.92 -5.09 -25.28
N LEU A 56 -7.15 -5.88 -26.34
CA LEU A 56 -8.03 -7.05 -26.28
C LEU A 56 -7.43 -8.18 -25.41
N LEU A 57 -6.12 -8.41 -25.48
CA LEU A 57 -5.41 -9.39 -24.63
C LEU A 57 -5.40 -8.95 -23.16
N LEU A 58 -5.37 -7.64 -22.90
CA LEU A 58 -5.51 -7.04 -21.57
C LEU A 58 -6.92 -7.17 -21.00
N PHE A 59 -7.92 -7.56 -21.79
CA PHE A 59 -9.28 -7.87 -21.32
C PHE A 59 -9.34 -9.21 -20.57
N ARG A 60 -8.49 -9.35 -19.54
CA ARG A 60 -8.44 -10.50 -18.65
C ARG A 60 -9.33 -10.25 -17.42
N PRO A 61 -10.07 -11.25 -16.91
CA PRO A 61 -10.97 -11.10 -15.76
C PRO A 61 -10.35 -10.49 -14.49
N GLY A 62 -9.02 -10.54 -14.35
CA GLY A 62 -8.31 -9.97 -13.20
C GLY A 62 -8.12 -8.44 -13.22
N ILE A 63 -8.31 -7.77 -14.38
CA ILE A 63 -8.12 -6.31 -14.53
C ILE A 63 -9.48 -5.57 -14.55
N ILE A 64 -10.57 -6.33 -14.72
CA ILE A 64 -11.93 -5.81 -14.75
C ILE A 64 -12.26 -5.18 -13.40
N LYS A 65 -12.79 -3.96 -13.44
CA LYS A 65 -13.25 -3.23 -12.24
C LYS A 65 -14.12 -4.15 -11.37
N PRO A 66 -13.75 -4.41 -10.10
CA PRO A 66 -14.58 -5.21 -9.21
C PRO A 66 -15.93 -4.51 -9.01
N VAL A 67 -17.00 -5.28 -9.14
CA VAL A 67 -18.40 -4.81 -9.02
C VAL A 67 -18.74 -4.45 -7.57
N GLU A 68 -18.00 -4.99 -6.59
CA GLU A 68 -18.12 -4.61 -5.20
C GLU A 68 -17.48 -3.23 -4.98
N GLY A 69 -18.29 -2.25 -4.59
CA GLY A 69 -17.80 -0.99 -4.03
C GLY A 69 -16.86 -1.26 -2.86
N TYR A 70 -15.92 -0.35 -2.62
CA TYR A 70 -14.98 -0.41 -1.51
C TYR A 70 -15.75 -0.74 -0.20
N LYS A 71 -15.59 -1.95 0.34
CA LYS A 71 -16.08 -2.25 1.68
C LYS A 71 -15.21 -1.43 2.63
N THR A 72 -15.78 -0.37 3.19
CA THR A 72 -15.17 0.33 4.32
C THR A 72 -15.11 -0.66 5.48
N LEU A 73 -13.94 -1.24 5.72
CA LEU A 73 -13.75 -2.17 6.81
C LEU A 73 -14.03 -1.43 8.12
N ASN A 74 -14.94 -1.96 8.93
CA ASN A 74 -15.16 -1.46 10.29
C ASN A 74 -13.97 -1.88 11.16
N THR A 75 -12.98 -0.99 11.25
CA THR A 75 -11.72 -1.24 11.98
C THR A 75 -11.97 -1.65 13.43
N TYR A 76 -13.05 -1.16 14.04
CA TYR A 76 -13.44 -1.50 15.41
C TYR A 76 -13.72 -3.01 15.59
N GLY A 77 -14.42 -3.65 14.64
CA GLY A 77 -14.71 -5.08 14.70
C GLY A 77 -13.45 -5.94 14.60
N MET A 78 -12.49 -5.49 13.80
CA MET A 78 -11.20 -6.14 13.62
C MET A 78 -10.33 -6.04 14.88
N TYR A 79 -10.22 -4.85 15.49
CA TYR A 79 -9.50 -4.67 16.76
C TYR A 79 -10.11 -5.49 17.90
N LYS A 80 -11.44 -5.55 18.00
CA LYS A 80 -12.13 -6.37 19.00
C LYS A 80 -11.79 -7.85 18.86
N SER A 81 -11.73 -8.35 17.63
CA SER A 81 -11.34 -9.74 17.35
C SER A 81 -9.89 -10.01 17.75
N TYR A 82 -8.95 -9.17 17.32
CA TYR A 82 -7.54 -9.32 17.66
C TYR A 82 -7.28 -9.24 19.16
N PHE A 83 -7.93 -8.29 19.84
CA PHE A 83 -7.81 -8.17 21.30
C PHE A 83 -8.38 -9.40 22.01
N LYS A 84 -9.55 -9.90 21.58
CA LYS A 84 -10.15 -11.12 22.14
C LYS A 84 -9.28 -12.36 21.95
N VAL A 85 -8.67 -12.51 20.77
CA VAL A 85 -7.76 -13.63 20.46
C VAL A 85 -6.46 -13.50 21.25
N GLY A 86 -5.85 -12.32 21.27
CA GLY A 86 -4.64 -12.04 22.04
C GLY A 86 -4.82 -12.29 23.53
N TRP A 87 -5.92 -11.82 24.12
CA TRP A 87 -6.23 -12.03 25.53
C TRP A 87 -6.36 -13.52 25.90
N ARG A 88 -7.06 -14.30 25.06
CA ARG A 88 -7.17 -15.76 25.24
C ARG A 88 -5.80 -16.45 25.16
N ASN A 89 -4.92 -15.97 24.28
CA ASN A 89 -3.58 -16.53 24.13
C ASN A 89 -2.68 -16.24 25.35
N LEU A 90 -2.73 -15.01 25.87
CA LEU A 90 -2.02 -14.62 27.10
C LEU A 90 -2.46 -15.48 28.29
N LEU A 91 -3.77 -15.71 28.44
CA LEU A 91 -4.32 -16.54 29.52
C LEU A 91 -4.05 -18.04 29.35
N ARG A 92 -3.82 -18.52 28.13
CA ARG A 92 -3.47 -19.92 27.86
C ARG A 92 -2.01 -20.21 28.19
N ASN A 93 -1.11 -19.30 27.85
CA ASN A 93 0.34 -19.42 28.06
C ASN A 93 0.80 -18.52 29.22
N LYS A 94 0.24 -18.74 30.42
CA LYS A 94 0.40 -17.83 31.58
C LYS A 94 1.85 -17.63 32.00
N GLY A 95 2.64 -18.70 32.13
CA GLY A 95 4.03 -18.62 32.60
C GLY A 95 4.93 -17.82 31.64
N TYR A 96 4.88 -18.15 30.35
CA TYR A 96 5.65 -17.44 29.32
C TYR A 96 5.24 -15.98 29.19
N SER A 97 3.92 -15.72 29.18
CA SER A 97 3.40 -14.35 29.09
C SER A 97 3.76 -13.52 30.33
N PHE A 98 3.73 -14.13 31.53
CA PHE A 98 4.06 -13.46 32.78
C PHE A 98 5.54 -13.05 32.83
N ILE A 99 6.46 -13.95 32.47
CA ILE A 99 7.90 -13.64 32.45
C ILE A 99 8.20 -12.54 31.42
N ASN A 100 7.63 -12.65 30.21
CA ASN A 100 7.89 -11.69 29.14
C ASN A 100 7.34 -10.30 29.46
N ILE A 101 6.08 -10.21 29.90
CA ILE A 101 5.44 -8.93 30.23
C ILE A 101 6.01 -8.36 31.53
N GLY A 102 6.21 -9.20 32.55
CA GLY A 102 6.75 -8.78 33.84
C GLY A 102 8.20 -8.32 33.74
N GLY A 103 9.05 -9.05 33.02
CA GLY A 103 10.44 -8.67 32.79
C GLY A 103 10.55 -7.34 32.03
N LEU A 104 9.73 -7.15 30.99
CA LEU A 104 9.66 -5.89 30.26
C LEU A 104 9.18 -4.73 31.15
N ALA A 105 8.14 -4.95 31.95
CA ALA A 105 7.60 -3.94 32.86
C ALA A 105 8.64 -3.51 33.91
N ILE A 106 9.31 -4.47 34.56
CA ILE A 106 10.35 -4.20 35.55
C ILE A 106 11.52 -3.47 34.89
N GLY A 107 11.96 -3.90 33.70
CA GLY A 107 13.02 -3.24 32.94
C GLY A 107 12.69 -1.78 32.63
N MET A 108 11.47 -1.49 32.18
CA MET A 108 11.01 -0.11 31.96
C MET A 108 10.97 0.69 33.25
N ILE A 109 10.43 0.14 34.35
CA ILE A 109 10.37 0.82 35.65
C ILE A 109 11.77 1.20 36.13
N VAL A 110 12.71 0.26 36.10
CA VAL A 110 14.11 0.49 36.53
C VAL A 110 14.79 1.50 35.62
N ALA A 111 14.61 1.43 34.31
CA ALA A 111 15.17 2.41 33.37
C ALA A 111 14.61 3.82 33.62
N MET A 112 13.30 3.94 33.83
CA MET A 112 12.65 5.22 34.14
C MET A 112 13.12 5.80 35.48
N LEU A 113 13.22 4.96 36.52
CA LEU A 113 13.71 5.38 37.84
C LEU A 113 15.16 5.87 37.80
N ASN A 114 16.03 5.15 37.10
CA ASN A 114 17.42 5.57 36.91
C ASN A 114 17.53 6.86 36.09
N GLY A 115 16.74 6.98 35.02
CA GLY A 115 16.67 8.21 34.23
C GLY A 115 16.22 9.41 35.06
N LEU A 116 15.20 9.23 35.91
CA LEU A 116 14.71 10.26 36.81
C LEU A 116 15.77 10.66 37.86
N TRP A 117 16.48 9.69 38.43
CA TRP A 117 17.57 9.94 39.38
C TRP A 117 18.69 10.79 38.76
N ILE A 118 19.15 10.40 37.56
CA ILE A 118 20.19 11.14 36.84
C ILE A 118 19.71 12.56 36.50
N ALA A 119 18.46 12.71 36.05
CA ALA A 119 17.89 14.02 35.76
C ALA A 119 17.82 14.92 37.00
N HIS A 120 17.53 14.34 38.18
CA HIS A 120 17.56 15.06 39.45
C HIS A 120 18.97 15.51 39.82
N GLU A 121 19.98 14.64 39.69
CA GLU A 121 21.38 14.96 40.00
C GLU A 121 21.94 16.03 39.06
N PHE A 122 21.66 15.94 37.76
CA PHE A 122 22.09 16.93 36.76
C PHE A 122 21.50 18.32 37.03
N ARG A 123 20.23 18.38 37.46
CA ARG A 123 19.59 19.65 37.85
C ARG A 123 20.19 20.21 39.15
N GLY A 124 20.43 19.36 40.15
CA GLY A 124 21.00 19.76 41.44
C GLY A 124 22.46 20.22 41.35
N THR A 125 23.24 19.66 40.43
CA THR A 125 24.62 20.10 40.14
C THR A 125 24.65 21.40 39.35
N SER A 126 23.73 21.61 38.40
CA SER A 126 23.60 22.88 37.67
C SER A 126 23.22 24.07 38.56
N LEU A 127 22.46 23.85 39.63
CA LEU A 127 22.06 24.91 40.57
C LEU A 127 23.16 25.30 41.58
N ARG A 128 24.19 24.47 41.77
CA ARG A 128 25.33 24.76 42.66
C ARG A 128 26.47 25.52 41.98
N GLN A 129 26.40 25.69 40.65
CA GLN A 129 27.42 26.34 39.83
C GLN A 129 27.02 27.79 39.43
N LEU A 130 25.92 28.31 39.98
CA LEU A 130 25.45 29.70 39.90
C LEU A 130 25.44 30.30 41.31
#